data_AF-A0A1S0TMP6-F1
#
_entry.id   AF-A0A1S0TMP6-F1
#
_cell.length_a   1.000
_cell.length_b   1.000
_cell.length_c   1.000
_cell.angle_alpha   90.00
_cell.angle_beta   90.00
_cell.angle_gamma   90.00
#
_symmetry.space_group_name_H-M   'P 1'
#
loop_
_entity.id
_entity.type
_entity.pdbx_description
1 polymer ?
#
loop_
_entity_poly.entity_id
_entity_poly.type
_entity_poly.pdbx_seq_one_letter_code
_entity_poly.pdbx_strand_id
1 'polypeptide(L)'
;MIITKCQINGNGIYLILILCLTLVSTVNTLNDKPLLLLISLDGFRYDLLNATIVPNIWKFATEGVYFKNGCRPQYLTYTAPNHATIATGLFIENHGIVGNYFHDRATGTTFDLFNSTQKKGAIKNSLMGHFYNGEPIWLTNERGGFGRRSATLYWPTGSGHWPSIPHKPTLHKPWMEYKNLSQWMNDFDEIVELFTRKNDPYNFVAWYIAEPDHFLHFNGFKNGKINEMMRQLDLLVKYISDKLENYSNLSKQLNIILTADHGHAEVY
;
A
#
# COMPACT_ATOMS: atom_id res chain seq x y z
N MET A 1 35.77 20.31 -12.59
CA MET A 1 37.06 20.89 -12.99
C MET A 1 37.56 20.13 -14.20
N ILE A 2 37.31 20.66 -15.39
CA ILE A 2 37.81 20.13 -16.66
C ILE A 2 38.75 21.20 -17.19
N ILE A 3 40.02 20.85 -17.39
CA ILE A 3 41.00 21.77 -17.97
C ILE A 3 41.02 21.48 -19.46
N THR A 4 40.50 22.40 -20.26
CA THR A 4 40.75 22.46 -21.70
C THR A 4 41.59 23.69 -22.00
N LYS A 5 42.73 23.44 -22.64
CA LYS A 5 43.70 24.44 -23.07
C LYS A 5 43.25 24.93 -24.45
N CYS A 6 42.72 26.15 -24.54
CA CYS A 6 42.42 26.79 -25.83
C CYS A 6 43.42 27.92 -26.03
N GLN A 7 44.25 27.79 -27.06
CA GLN A 7 45.27 28.77 -27.42
C GLN A 7 44.66 29.68 -28.49
N ILE A 8 44.47 30.97 -28.17
CA ILE A 8 44.04 31.96 -29.16
C ILE A 8 44.90 33.21 -28.97
N ASN A 9 45.74 33.47 -29.97
CA ASN A 9 46.52 34.70 -30.10
C ASN A 9 45.62 35.84 -30.58
N GLY A 10 45.74 37.02 -29.96
CA GLY A 10 45.40 38.29 -30.60
C GLY A 10 44.20 39.04 -30.02
N ASN A 11 44.53 40.03 -29.20
CA ASN A 11 43.77 41.20 -28.76
C ASN A 11 42.37 41.46 -29.36
N GLY A 12 41.37 41.45 -28.47
CA GLY A 12 40.34 42.50 -28.43
C GLY A 12 38.89 42.09 -28.68
N ILE A 13 38.03 42.60 -27.79
CA ILE A 13 36.57 42.82 -27.88
C ILE A 13 35.70 41.74 -27.19
N TYR A 14 35.06 42.23 -26.11
CA TYR A 14 33.99 41.61 -25.32
C TYR A 14 32.73 41.35 -26.16
N LEU A 15 32.22 40.11 -26.13
CA LEU A 15 30.81 39.70 -26.27
C LEU A 15 30.84 38.19 -25.99
N ILE A 16 30.23 37.62 -24.95
CA ILE A 16 28.79 37.51 -24.72
C ILE A 16 28.62 37.26 -23.21
N LEU A 17 28.14 38.28 -22.49
CA LEU A 17 27.34 38.05 -21.29
C LEU A 17 25.92 37.76 -21.78
N ILE A 18 25.18 36.91 -21.06
CA ILE A 18 23.84 36.38 -21.38
C ILE A 18 23.90 35.06 -22.15
N LEU A 19 23.87 33.95 -21.41
CA LEU A 19 22.74 32.99 -21.40
C LEU A 19 23.17 31.68 -20.71
N CYS A 20 23.31 31.68 -19.39
CA CYS A 20 23.41 30.43 -18.60
C CYS A 20 22.65 30.58 -17.27
N LEU A 21 21.45 31.16 -17.31
CA LEU A 21 20.55 31.27 -16.16
C LEU A 21 19.27 30.44 -16.34
N THR A 22 19.21 29.55 -17.34
CA THR A 22 17.99 28.80 -17.69
C THR A 22 18.14 27.29 -17.61
N LEU A 23 18.99 26.79 -16.71
CA LEU A 23 19.05 25.36 -16.37
C LEU A 23 19.29 25.13 -14.87
N VAL A 24 18.76 26.02 -14.02
CA VAL A 24 18.27 25.56 -12.73
C VAL A 24 16.86 25.08 -13.01
N SER A 25 16.73 23.89 -13.59
CA SER A 25 15.50 23.12 -13.46
C SER A 25 15.20 23.14 -11.97
N THR A 26 14.09 23.79 -11.60
CA THR A 26 13.55 23.74 -10.25
C THR A 26 13.59 22.28 -9.85
N VAL A 27 14.51 21.92 -8.96
CA VAL A 27 14.35 20.70 -8.18
C VAL A 27 13.04 20.97 -7.48
N ASN A 28 11.94 20.39 -7.98
CA ASN A 28 10.69 20.40 -7.25
C ASN A 28 11.09 19.99 -5.85
N THR A 29 10.95 20.90 -4.89
CA THR A 29 11.22 20.59 -3.49
C THR A 29 10.45 19.33 -3.22
N LEU A 30 11.16 18.22 -2.96
CA LEU A 30 10.52 16.97 -2.60
C LEU A 30 9.57 17.32 -1.47
N ASN A 31 8.26 17.11 -1.69
CA ASN A 31 7.26 17.46 -0.69
C ASN A 31 7.66 16.75 0.61
N ASP A 32 7.87 17.50 1.70
CA ASP A 32 8.29 16.94 3.00
C ASP A 32 7.26 15.96 3.58
N LYS A 33 6.05 15.90 2.97
CA LYS A 33 4.94 15.00 3.30
C LYS A 33 4.27 14.52 2.01
N PRO A 34 4.94 13.68 1.19
CA PRO A 34 4.30 13.14 0.00
C PRO A 34 3.08 12.33 0.45
N LEU A 35 1.96 12.49 -0.27
CA LEU A 35 0.73 11.78 0.00
C LEU A 35 0.80 10.41 -0.68
N LEU A 36 0.59 9.35 0.09
CA LEU A 36 0.59 7.98 -0.41
C LEU A 36 -0.60 7.19 0.15
N LEU A 37 -1.39 6.64 -0.76
CA LEU A 37 -2.40 5.63 -0.48
C LEU A 37 -1.92 4.28 -1.00
N LEU A 38 -1.69 3.33 -0.09
CA LEU A 38 -1.36 1.94 -0.39
C LEU A 38 -2.62 1.09 -0.25
N ILE A 39 -3.11 0.53 -1.34
CA ILE A 39 -4.32 -0.31 -1.39
C ILE A 39 -3.89 -1.74 -1.67
N SER A 40 -4.34 -2.68 -0.84
CA SER A 40 -4.17 -4.11 -1.07
C SER A 40 -5.53 -4.76 -1.36
N LEU A 41 -5.63 -5.43 -2.52
CA LEU A 41 -6.73 -6.31 -2.88
C LEU A 41 -6.26 -7.76 -2.65
N ASP A 42 -6.70 -8.38 -1.56
CA ASP A 42 -6.23 -9.70 -1.15
C ASP A 42 -6.48 -10.74 -2.25
N GLY A 43 -5.46 -11.53 -2.58
CA GLY A 43 -5.57 -12.61 -3.57
C GLY A 43 -5.81 -12.14 -5.01
N PHE A 44 -5.68 -10.84 -5.32
CA PHE A 44 -5.81 -10.31 -6.67
C PHE A 44 -4.60 -10.74 -7.53
N ARG A 45 -4.72 -11.92 -8.13
CA ARG A 45 -3.69 -12.51 -8.99
C ARG A 45 -3.47 -11.66 -10.25
N TYR A 46 -2.22 -11.58 -10.70
CA TYR A 46 -1.81 -10.70 -11.80
C TYR A 46 -2.59 -10.88 -13.11
N ASP A 47 -3.10 -12.07 -13.40
CA ASP A 47 -3.86 -12.39 -14.62
C ASP A 47 -5.34 -12.01 -14.54
N LEU A 48 -5.82 -11.58 -13.37
CA LEU A 48 -7.12 -10.92 -13.22
C LEU A 48 -7.09 -9.46 -13.70
N LEU A 49 -5.90 -8.86 -13.84
CA LEU A 49 -5.72 -7.52 -14.42
C LEU A 49 -5.91 -7.59 -15.94
N ASN A 50 -7.16 -7.42 -16.39
CA ASN A 50 -7.55 -7.54 -17.78
C ASN A 50 -8.59 -6.48 -18.15
N ALA A 51 -8.42 -5.81 -19.29
CA ALA A 51 -9.34 -4.80 -19.83
C ALA A 51 -10.80 -5.26 -19.96
N THR A 52 -11.05 -6.55 -20.13
CA THR A 52 -12.41 -7.12 -20.22
C THR A 52 -13.04 -7.41 -18.86
N ILE A 53 -12.23 -7.78 -17.86
CA ILE A 53 -12.72 -8.20 -16.53
C ILE A 53 -12.82 -7.00 -15.60
N VAL A 54 -11.82 -6.12 -15.63
CA VAL A 54 -11.66 -4.96 -14.76
C VAL A 54 -11.19 -3.73 -15.57
N PRO A 55 -12.04 -3.18 -16.46
CA PRO A 55 -11.64 -2.09 -17.36
C PRO A 55 -11.13 -0.82 -16.66
N ASN A 56 -11.65 -0.47 -15.48
CA ASN A 56 -11.22 0.71 -14.73
C ASN A 56 -9.89 0.47 -14.00
N ILE A 57 -9.71 -0.71 -13.40
CA ILE A 57 -8.41 -1.10 -12.81
C ILE A 57 -7.33 -1.20 -13.90
N TRP A 58 -7.71 -1.78 -15.05
CA TRP A 58 -6.83 -1.83 -16.22
C TRP A 58 -6.43 -0.44 -16.69
N LYS A 59 -7.38 0.48 -16.85
CA LYS A 59 -7.11 1.88 -17.21
C LYS A 59 -6.16 2.52 -16.20
N PHE A 60 -6.46 2.44 -14.90
CA PHE A 60 -5.60 2.94 -13.82
C PHE A 60 -4.16 2.42 -13.93
N ALA A 61 -3.99 1.11 -14.15
CA ALA A 61 -2.67 0.50 -14.28
C ALA A 61 -1.93 0.97 -15.55
N THR A 62 -2.62 1.05 -16.69
CA THR A 62 -2.00 1.40 -17.98
C THR A 62 -1.72 2.88 -18.19
N GLU A 63 -2.43 3.76 -17.48
CA GLU A 63 -2.12 5.20 -17.44
C GLU A 63 -1.00 5.53 -16.45
N GLY A 64 -0.68 4.59 -15.53
CA GLY A 64 0.41 4.70 -14.58
C GLY A 64 1.59 3.77 -14.91
N VAL A 65 2.14 3.15 -13.86
CA VAL A 65 3.22 2.15 -13.96
C VAL A 65 2.72 0.85 -13.33
N TYR A 66 2.89 -0.27 -14.03
CA TYR A 66 2.51 -1.59 -13.53
C TYR A 66 3.49 -2.68 -13.95
N PHE A 67 3.49 -3.78 -13.19
CA PHE A 67 4.28 -4.98 -13.49
C PHE A 67 3.44 -5.99 -14.27
N LYS A 68 3.79 -6.22 -15.54
CA LYS A 68 3.02 -7.11 -16.45
C LYS A 68 2.81 -8.53 -15.92
N ASN A 69 3.82 -9.06 -15.22
CA ASN A 69 3.80 -10.42 -14.66
C ASN A 69 3.52 -10.41 -13.15
N GLY A 70 2.94 -9.32 -12.64
CA GLY A 70 2.70 -9.11 -11.22
C GLY A 70 3.96 -8.91 -10.39
N CYS A 71 3.73 -8.77 -9.08
CA CYS A 71 4.77 -8.82 -8.06
C CYS A 71 4.90 -10.25 -7.54
N ARG A 72 6.14 -10.69 -7.27
CA ARG A 72 6.37 -12.02 -6.70
C ARG A 72 6.20 -11.95 -5.18
N PRO A 73 5.28 -12.74 -4.60
CA PRO A 73 5.12 -12.83 -3.14
C PRO A 73 6.28 -13.60 -2.50
N GLN A 74 6.39 -13.50 -1.18
CA GLN A 74 7.22 -14.38 -0.38
C GLN A 74 6.62 -15.79 -0.33
N TYR A 75 7.48 -16.79 -0.16
CA TYR A 75 7.07 -18.14 0.22
C TYR A 75 7.03 -18.20 1.76
N LEU A 76 5.93 -18.45 2.47
CA LEU A 76 4.58 -18.91 2.13
C LEU A 76 3.66 -17.80 1.61
N THR A 77 2.83 -18.10 0.62
CA THR A 77 1.87 -17.15 0.02
C THR A 77 0.59 -17.02 0.86
N TYR A 78 0.74 -16.57 2.12
CA TYR A 78 -0.36 -16.28 3.03
C TYR A 78 -0.50 -14.78 3.28
N THR A 79 -1.70 -14.36 3.66
CA THR A 79 -2.08 -12.97 3.90
C THR A 79 -1.20 -12.22 4.89
N ALA A 80 -1.17 -12.67 6.16
CA ALA A 80 -0.47 -11.94 7.22
C ALA A 80 1.04 -11.84 6.97
N PRO A 81 1.74 -12.91 6.56
CA PRO A 81 3.17 -12.82 6.22
C PRO A 81 3.47 -11.87 5.06
N ASN A 82 2.73 -11.95 3.95
CA ASN A 82 3.02 -11.10 2.78
C ASN A 82 2.67 -9.64 3.03
N HIS A 83 1.59 -9.34 3.75
CA HIS A 83 1.27 -7.96 4.16
C HIS A 83 2.31 -7.38 5.15
N ALA A 84 2.88 -8.21 6.03
CA ALA A 84 4.00 -7.81 6.87
C ALA A 84 5.28 -7.55 6.05
N THR A 85 5.55 -8.40 5.05
CA THR A 85 6.65 -8.17 4.09
C THR A 85 6.47 -6.86 3.33
N ILE A 86 5.28 -6.59 2.77
CA ILE A 86 5.00 -5.34 2.05
C ILE A 86 5.21 -4.13 2.96
N ALA A 87 4.76 -4.23 4.21
CA ALA A 87 4.89 -3.13 5.16
C ALA A 87 6.34 -2.87 5.61
N THR A 88 7.17 -3.91 5.73
CA THR A 88 8.50 -3.82 6.36
C THR A 88 9.68 -3.91 5.39
N GLY A 89 9.47 -4.46 4.20
CA GLY A 89 10.54 -4.83 3.25
C GLY A 89 11.39 -6.02 3.71
N LEU A 90 10.99 -6.72 4.77
CA LEU A 90 11.73 -7.85 5.35
C LEU A 90 11.21 -9.19 4.84
N PHE A 91 12.08 -10.21 4.85
CA PHE A 91 11.66 -11.61 4.67
C PHE A 91 10.83 -12.10 5.86
N ILE A 92 10.10 -13.19 5.65
CA ILE A 92 9.17 -13.77 6.63
C ILE A 92 9.88 -14.12 7.94
N GLU A 93 11.07 -14.74 7.85
CA GLU A 93 11.91 -15.09 8.98
C GLU A 93 12.44 -13.87 9.76
N ASN A 94 12.48 -12.69 9.13
CA ASN A 94 13.00 -11.48 9.75
C ASN A 94 11.93 -10.65 10.44
N HIS A 95 10.71 -10.55 9.88
CA HIS A 95 9.62 -9.80 10.49
C HIS A 95 8.78 -10.62 11.50
N GLY A 96 8.97 -11.94 11.56
CA GLY A 96 8.41 -12.82 12.61
C GLY A 96 7.00 -13.36 12.34
N ILE A 97 6.23 -12.72 11.47
CA ILE A 97 4.89 -13.19 11.04
C ILE A 97 5.03 -14.33 10.02
N VAL A 98 5.10 -15.57 10.50
CA VAL A 98 5.39 -16.76 9.68
C VAL A 98 4.15 -17.46 9.09
N GLY A 99 2.95 -17.08 9.51
CA GLY A 99 1.70 -17.59 8.97
C GLY A 99 0.49 -16.80 9.44
N ASN A 100 -0.68 -17.11 8.89
CA ASN A 100 -1.96 -16.59 9.39
C ASN A 100 -2.30 -17.17 10.78
N TYR A 101 -1.80 -18.39 11.05
CA TYR A 101 -1.93 -19.13 12.29
C TYR A 101 -0.62 -19.87 12.59
N PHE A 102 -0.04 -19.70 13.78
CA PHE A 102 1.14 -20.46 14.22
C PHE A 102 1.32 -20.43 15.74
N HIS A 103 2.06 -21.40 16.28
CA HIS A 103 2.38 -21.48 17.71
C HIS A 103 3.84 -21.14 17.96
N ASP A 104 4.09 -20.17 18.83
CA ASP A 104 5.43 -19.85 19.33
C ASP A 104 5.75 -20.69 20.56
N ARG A 105 6.67 -21.64 20.38
CA ARG A 105 7.11 -22.56 21.45
C ARG A 105 7.88 -21.86 22.57
N ALA A 106 8.56 -20.75 22.28
CA ALA A 106 9.38 -20.06 23.28
C ALA A 106 8.51 -19.34 24.32
N THR A 107 7.40 -18.74 23.88
CA THR A 107 6.46 -18.05 24.77
C THR A 107 5.25 -18.90 25.14
N GLY A 108 5.01 -20.03 24.47
CA GLY A 108 3.83 -20.87 24.66
C GLY A 108 2.54 -20.21 24.15
N THR A 109 2.64 -19.18 23.30
CA THR A 109 1.49 -18.43 22.79
C THR A 109 1.19 -18.79 21.33
N THR A 110 -0.04 -18.52 20.89
CA THR A 110 -0.49 -18.79 19.52
C THR A 110 -0.90 -17.51 18.84
N PHE A 111 -0.40 -17.32 17.63
CA PHE A 111 -0.84 -16.33 16.67
C PHE A 111 -1.99 -16.91 15.84
N ASP A 112 -3.08 -16.17 15.73
CA ASP A 112 -4.32 -16.48 14.99
C ASP A 112 -5.01 -15.16 14.62
N LEU A 113 -4.42 -14.42 13.67
CA LEU A 113 -4.81 -13.03 13.37
C LEU A 113 -6.25 -12.90 12.89
N PHE A 114 -6.75 -13.94 12.21
CA PHE A 114 -8.10 -13.98 11.64
C PHE A 114 -9.09 -14.79 12.48
N ASN A 115 -8.71 -15.19 13.69
CA ASN A 115 -9.55 -16.01 14.60
C ASN A 115 -10.09 -17.29 13.94
N SER A 116 -9.25 -17.97 13.16
CA SER A 116 -9.58 -19.24 12.51
C SER A 116 -9.98 -20.33 13.51
N THR A 117 -9.48 -20.24 14.76
CA THR A 117 -9.83 -21.17 15.84
C THR A 117 -11.11 -20.83 16.58
N GLN A 118 -11.75 -19.69 16.28
CA GLN A 118 -12.94 -19.17 16.96
C GLN A 118 -12.77 -19.00 18.48
N LYS A 119 -11.52 -18.85 18.96
CA LYS A 119 -11.22 -18.67 20.38
C LYS A 119 -11.35 -17.20 20.76
N LYS A 120 -12.11 -16.94 21.84
CA LYS A 120 -12.21 -15.60 22.42
C LYS A 120 -10.81 -15.07 22.76
N GLY A 121 -10.47 -13.90 22.23
CA GLY A 121 -9.17 -13.26 22.47
C GLY A 121 -8.05 -13.69 21.52
N ALA A 122 -8.29 -14.60 20.56
CA ALA A 122 -7.29 -15.04 19.58
C ALA A 122 -6.64 -13.85 18.84
N ILE A 123 -7.46 -12.94 18.30
CA ILE A 123 -6.96 -11.73 17.62
C ILE A 123 -6.14 -10.87 18.59
N LYS A 124 -6.66 -10.60 19.79
CA LYS A 124 -5.96 -9.78 20.81
C LYS A 124 -4.59 -10.37 21.17
N ASN A 125 -4.50 -11.68 21.37
CA ASN A 125 -3.25 -12.37 21.66
C ASN A 125 -2.28 -12.29 20.47
N SER A 126 -2.79 -12.32 19.24
CA SER A 126 -1.99 -12.17 18.02
C SER A 126 -1.36 -10.78 17.88
N LEU A 127 -1.82 -9.77 18.62
CA LEU A 127 -1.25 -8.42 18.61
C LEU A 127 -0.07 -8.25 19.59
N MET A 128 0.34 -9.30 20.31
CA MET A 128 1.45 -9.22 21.27
C MET A 128 2.79 -8.99 20.59
N GLY A 129 3.65 -8.17 21.21
CA GLY A 129 4.86 -7.66 20.55
C GLY A 129 5.93 -8.70 20.24
N HIS A 130 5.98 -9.83 20.95
CA HIS A 130 6.98 -10.87 20.71
C HIS A 130 6.79 -11.60 19.37
N PHE A 131 5.64 -11.43 18.69
CA PHE A 131 5.42 -11.94 17.34
C PHE A 131 5.97 -11.03 16.24
N TYR A 132 6.24 -9.76 16.54
CA TYR A 132 6.57 -8.74 15.54
C TYR A 132 8.02 -8.32 15.64
N ASN A 133 8.72 -8.32 14.50
CA ASN A 133 10.10 -7.84 14.37
C ASN A 133 10.23 -6.83 13.23
N GLY A 134 11.22 -5.95 13.30
CA GLY A 134 11.45 -4.92 12.29
C GLY A 134 10.54 -3.70 12.46
N GLU A 135 10.43 -2.88 11.41
CA GLU A 135 9.63 -1.67 11.43
C GLU A 135 8.80 -1.52 10.15
N PRO A 136 7.48 -1.40 10.26
CA PRO A 136 6.61 -1.15 9.12
C PRO A 136 6.64 0.32 8.69
N ILE A 137 6.37 0.55 7.40
CA ILE A 137 6.45 1.84 6.73
C ILE A 137 5.63 2.94 7.39
N TRP A 138 4.50 2.63 8.04
CA TRP A 138 3.72 3.62 8.76
C TRP A 138 4.45 4.19 9.97
N LEU A 139 5.21 3.37 10.71
CA LEU A 139 6.05 3.85 11.81
C LEU A 139 7.26 4.62 11.28
N THR A 140 7.86 4.14 10.18
CA THR A 140 8.96 4.86 9.52
C THR A 140 8.51 6.24 9.02
N ASN A 141 7.31 6.33 8.45
CA ASN A 141 6.71 7.57 7.98
C ASN A 141 6.53 8.58 9.14
N GLU A 142 5.96 8.14 10.27
CA GLU A 142 5.74 8.99 11.43
C GLU A 142 7.04 9.42 12.11
N ARG A 143 8.01 8.51 12.20
CA ARG A 143 9.36 8.83 12.70
C ARG A 143 10.09 9.85 11.84
N GLY A 144 9.75 9.93 10.55
CA GLY A 144 10.24 10.97 9.65
C GLY A 144 9.93 12.40 10.14
N GLY A 145 9.06 12.57 11.13
CA GLY A 145 8.84 13.85 11.80
C GLY A 145 7.99 14.81 10.95
N PHE A 146 8.20 16.11 11.13
CA PHE A 146 7.50 17.19 10.40
C PHE A 146 5.96 17.15 10.49
N GLY A 147 5.37 16.40 11.44
CA GLY A 147 3.92 16.20 11.51
C GLY A 147 3.40 15.25 10.44
N ARG A 148 4.21 14.27 10.00
CA ARG A 148 3.78 13.11 9.20
C ARG A 148 2.94 12.19 10.08
N ARG A 149 1.84 11.67 9.52
CA ARG A 149 0.88 10.80 10.21
C ARG A 149 0.47 9.67 9.28
N SER A 150 0.30 8.50 9.87
CA SER A 150 -0.07 7.29 9.17
C SER A 150 -1.39 6.71 9.67
N ALA A 151 -2.17 6.15 8.74
CA ALA A 151 -3.34 5.35 9.05
C ALA A 151 -3.21 3.95 8.44
N THR A 152 -3.69 2.94 9.16
CA THR A 152 -3.93 1.60 8.61
C THR A 152 -5.40 1.25 8.74
N LEU A 153 -6.10 1.09 7.62
CA LEU A 153 -7.47 0.62 7.55
C LEU A 153 -7.43 -0.87 7.18
N TYR A 154 -7.71 -1.72 8.17
CA TYR A 154 -7.85 -3.17 8.04
C TYR A 154 -6.59 -3.91 7.62
N TRP A 155 -5.47 -3.21 7.38
CA TRP A 155 -4.21 -3.80 6.98
C TRP A 155 -3.83 -4.96 7.92
N PRO A 156 -3.64 -6.19 7.41
CA PRO A 156 -3.17 -7.30 8.24
C PRO A 156 -1.87 -6.88 8.91
N THR A 157 -1.76 -7.04 10.23
CA THR A 157 -0.65 -6.56 11.08
C THR A 157 -0.58 -5.05 11.37
N GLY A 158 -1.47 -4.23 10.80
CA GLY A 158 -1.52 -2.78 11.03
C GLY A 158 -1.78 -2.38 12.50
N SER A 159 -2.50 -3.24 13.24
CA SER A 159 -2.79 -3.07 14.68
C SER A 159 -1.80 -3.80 15.60
N GLY A 160 -0.81 -4.48 15.02
CA GLY A 160 0.20 -5.25 15.74
C GLY A 160 1.07 -4.37 16.64
N HIS A 161 1.65 -4.94 17.69
CA HIS A 161 2.61 -4.23 18.54
C HIS A 161 4.01 -4.38 17.95
N TRP A 162 4.37 -3.52 17.00
CA TRP A 162 5.71 -3.54 16.39
C TRP A 162 6.77 -3.01 17.35
N PRO A 163 8.05 -3.42 17.24
CA PRO A 163 9.11 -3.00 18.16
C PRO A 163 9.27 -1.48 18.33
N SER A 164 9.20 -0.73 17.22
CA SER A 164 9.39 0.72 17.23
C SER A 164 8.23 1.45 17.88
N ILE A 165 8.49 2.34 18.84
CA ILE A 165 7.46 3.20 19.45
C ILE A 165 6.89 4.16 18.39
N PRO A 166 5.56 4.39 18.32
CA PRO A 166 4.50 3.99 19.27
C PRO A 166 3.87 2.60 19.06
N HIS A 167 4.58 1.68 18.42
CA HIS A 167 4.22 0.29 18.11
C HIS A 167 3.16 0.13 17.03
N LYS A 168 2.33 1.14 16.80
CA LYS A 168 1.23 1.16 15.82
C LYS A 168 1.08 2.56 15.24
N PRO A 169 0.47 2.74 14.06
CA PRO A 169 0.28 4.07 13.49
C PRO A 169 -0.69 4.91 14.34
N THR A 170 -0.65 6.23 14.12
CA THR A 170 -1.54 7.22 14.75
C THR A 170 -3.01 6.78 14.69
N LEU A 171 -3.44 6.27 13.53
CA LEU A 171 -4.78 5.69 13.35
C LEU A 171 -4.67 4.25 12.87
N HIS A 172 -5.30 3.32 13.57
CA HIS A 172 -5.44 1.93 13.11
C HIS A 172 -6.88 1.47 13.29
N LYS A 173 -7.46 0.88 12.24
CA LYS A 173 -8.75 0.20 12.29
C LYS A 173 -8.50 -1.30 12.06
N PRO A 174 -8.69 -2.16 13.06
CA PRO A 174 -8.56 -3.61 12.85
C PRO A 174 -9.65 -4.10 11.90
N TRP A 175 -9.34 -5.13 11.12
CA TRP A 175 -10.34 -5.84 10.32
C TRP A 175 -11.32 -6.57 11.24
N MET A 176 -12.62 -6.42 10.98
CA MET A 176 -13.70 -6.98 11.81
C MET A 176 -14.71 -7.80 11.01
N GLU A 177 -14.94 -7.42 9.75
CA GLU A 177 -15.96 -8.03 8.91
C GLU A 177 -15.62 -7.82 7.43
N TYR A 178 -16.21 -8.67 6.57
CA TYR A 178 -16.22 -8.46 5.13
C TYR A 178 -17.16 -7.31 4.79
N LYS A 179 -16.72 -6.49 3.84
CA LYS A 179 -17.43 -5.30 3.39
C LYS A 179 -17.90 -5.46 1.96
N ASN A 180 -18.95 -4.73 1.59
CA ASN A 180 -19.42 -4.62 0.22
C ASN A 180 -18.95 -3.32 -0.44
N LEU A 181 -19.29 -3.15 -1.73
CA LEU A 181 -18.92 -1.98 -2.53
C LEU A 181 -19.26 -0.63 -1.88
N SER A 182 -20.47 -0.45 -1.32
CA SER A 182 -20.84 0.85 -0.74
C SER A 182 -20.05 1.16 0.53
N GLN A 183 -19.73 0.14 1.34
CA GLN A 183 -18.87 0.29 2.50
C GLN A 183 -17.43 0.62 2.11
N TRP A 184 -16.89 0.03 1.04
CA TRP A 184 -15.56 0.40 0.53
C TRP A 184 -15.53 1.82 -0.03
N MET A 185 -16.58 2.27 -0.71
CA MET A 185 -16.69 3.66 -1.15
C MET A 185 -16.67 4.62 0.05
N ASN A 186 -17.40 4.30 1.12
CA ASN A 186 -17.38 5.08 2.36
C ASN A 186 -15.99 5.09 3.03
N ASP A 187 -15.25 3.98 2.98
CA ASP A 187 -13.86 3.95 3.47
C ASP A 187 -12.98 4.91 2.67
N PHE A 188 -13.11 4.92 1.33
CA PHE A 188 -12.35 5.86 0.50
C PHE A 188 -12.70 7.33 0.80
N ASP A 189 -13.96 7.61 1.13
CA ASP A 189 -14.41 8.95 1.53
C ASP A 189 -13.70 9.42 2.81
N GLU A 190 -13.60 8.53 3.79
CA GLU A 190 -12.84 8.79 5.02
C GLU A 190 -11.34 8.97 4.73
N ILE A 191 -10.78 8.20 3.79
CA ILE A 191 -9.38 8.35 3.37
C ILE A 191 -9.14 9.73 2.74
N VAL A 192 -10.04 10.21 1.90
CA VAL A 192 -9.96 11.57 1.34
C VAL A 192 -10.00 12.62 2.46
N GLU A 193 -10.85 12.44 3.48
CA GLU A 193 -10.89 13.31 4.66
C GLU A 193 -9.58 13.26 5.48
N LEU A 194 -8.97 12.08 5.63
CA LEU A 194 -7.67 11.91 6.30
C LEU A 194 -6.58 12.74 5.63
N PHE A 195 -6.53 12.76 4.29
CA PHE A 195 -5.56 13.55 3.53
C PHE A 195 -5.86 15.06 3.51
N THR A 196 -7.13 15.46 3.55
CA THR A 196 -7.54 16.85 3.28
C THR A 196 -7.92 17.66 4.53
N ARG A 197 -7.97 17.04 5.70
CA ARG A 197 -8.29 17.74 6.96
C ARG A 197 -7.32 18.89 7.25
N LYS A 198 -7.86 19.96 7.82
CA LYS A 198 -7.09 21.19 8.13
C LYS A 198 -6.07 21.00 9.24
N ASN A 199 -6.46 20.25 10.27
CA ASN A 199 -5.63 20.00 11.45
C ASN A 199 -5.16 18.55 11.40
N ASP A 200 -3.86 18.36 11.66
CA ASP A 200 -3.25 17.03 11.74
C ASP A 200 -3.50 16.12 10.52
N PRO A 201 -3.25 16.59 9.27
CA PRO A 201 -3.46 15.78 8.08
C PRO A 201 -2.57 14.56 8.06
N TYR A 202 -3.10 13.49 7.47
CA TYR A 202 -2.37 12.27 7.21
C TYR A 202 -1.67 12.39 5.87
N ASN A 203 -0.51 11.74 5.74
CA ASN A 203 0.23 11.69 4.48
C ASN A 203 0.49 10.26 4.02
N PHE A 204 0.18 9.26 4.85
CA PHE A 204 0.25 7.85 4.48
C PHE A 204 -0.99 7.11 4.96
N VAL A 205 -1.63 6.36 4.07
CA VAL A 205 -2.72 5.45 4.42
C VAL A 205 -2.47 4.10 3.77
N ALA A 206 -2.51 3.03 4.56
CA ALA A 206 -2.53 1.66 4.07
C ALA A 206 -3.94 1.08 4.26
N TRP A 207 -4.57 0.61 3.19
CA TRP A 207 -5.95 0.16 3.16
C TRP A 207 -6.04 -1.24 2.55
N TYR A 208 -6.69 -2.15 3.27
CA TYR A 208 -6.86 -3.53 2.87
C TYR A 208 -8.32 -3.84 2.54
N ILE A 209 -8.51 -4.59 1.46
CA ILE A 209 -9.78 -5.14 1.00
C ILE A 209 -9.59 -6.66 0.86
N ALA A 210 -10.41 -7.43 1.57
CA ALA A 210 -10.29 -8.90 1.65
C ALA A 210 -10.74 -9.65 0.38
N GLU A 211 -11.03 -8.93 -0.70
CA GLU A 211 -11.55 -9.46 -1.95
C GLU A 211 -10.53 -9.19 -3.07
N PRO A 212 -10.39 -10.12 -4.05
CA PRO A 212 -11.26 -11.27 -4.30
C PRO A 212 -10.94 -12.56 -3.52
N ASP A 213 -9.92 -12.58 -2.65
CA ASP A 213 -9.47 -13.79 -1.93
C ASP A 213 -10.61 -14.51 -1.18
N HIS A 214 -11.35 -13.78 -0.36
CA HIS A 214 -12.48 -14.33 0.39
C HIS A 214 -13.49 -15.01 -0.55
N PHE A 215 -13.95 -14.31 -1.58
CA PHE A 215 -14.88 -14.87 -2.57
C PHE A 215 -14.32 -16.15 -3.20
N LEU A 216 -13.05 -16.12 -3.58
CA LEU A 216 -12.32 -17.18 -4.24
C LEU A 216 -12.12 -18.42 -3.36
N HIS A 217 -11.96 -18.25 -2.05
CA HIS A 217 -11.92 -19.38 -1.10
C HIS A 217 -13.23 -20.17 -1.07
N PHE A 218 -14.38 -19.50 -1.23
CA PHE A 218 -15.69 -20.16 -1.21
C PHE A 218 -16.16 -20.67 -2.59
N ASN A 219 -15.75 -20.01 -3.67
CA ASN A 219 -16.32 -20.26 -5.00
C ASN A 219 -15.32 -20.80 -6.03
N GLY A 220 -14.00 -20.64 -5.79
CA GLY A 220 -12.98 -20.90 -6.80
C GLY A 220 -13.13 -20.02 -8.04
N PHE A 221 -12.44 -20.40 -9.12
CA PHE A 221 -12.49 -19.67 -10.40
C PHE A 221 -13.63 -20.12 -11.33
N LYS A 222 -14.35 -21.18 -10.96
CA LYS A 222 -15.32 -21.85 -11.84
C LYS A 222 -16.63 -21.05 -11.99
N ASN A 223 -17.30 -21.33 -13.11
CA ASN A 223 -18.66 -20.85 -13.41
C ASN A 223 -18.79 -19.32 -13.55
N GLY A 224 -17.69 -18.58 -13.69
CA GLY A 224 -17.69 -17.15 -13.96
C GLY A 224 -18.24 -16.27 -12.83
N LYS A 225 -18.55 -16.84 -11.66
CA LYS A 225 -19.13 -16.07 -10.53
C LYS A 225 -18.17 -15.00 -10.00
N ILE A 226 -16.86 -15.23 -10.14
CA ILE A 226 -15.82 -14.25 -9.80
C ILE A 226 -16.02 -12.93 -10.56
N ASN A 227 -16.58 -12.96 -11.77
CA ASN A 227 -16.77 -11.75 -12.59
C ASN A 227 -17.62 -10.69 -11.89
N GLU A 228 -18.59 -11.09 -11.06
CA GLU A 228 -19.39 -10.13 -10.30
C GLU A 228 -18.57 -9.47 -9.17
N MET A 229 -17.73 -10.25 -8.48
CA MET A 229 -16.82 -9.70 -7.48
C MET A 229 -15.78 -8.76 -8.14
N MET A 230 -15.21 -9.18 -9.27
CA MET A 230 -14.28 -8.34 -10.05
C MET A 230 -14.95 -7.04 -10.51
N ARG A 231 -16.21 -7.09 -10.94
CA ARG A 231 -17.00 -5.92 -11.30
C ARG A 231 -17.16 -4.96 -10.12
N GLN A 232 -17.36 -5.46 -8.91
CA GLN A 232 -17.46 -4.60 -7.72
C GLN A 232 -16.13 -3.92 -7.40
N LEU A 233 -15.01 -4.64 -7.42
CA LEU A 233 -13.69 -4.05 -7.24
C LEU A 233 -13.36 -3.03 -8.33
N ASP A 234 -13.76 -3.31 -9.58
CA ASP A 234 -13.57 -2.40 -10.70
C ASP A 234 -14.38 -1.10 -10.55
N LEU A 235 -15.63 -1.21 -10.11
CA LEU A 235 -16.48 -0.06 -9.79
C LEU A 235 -15.94 0.77 -8.63
N LEU A 236 -15.28 0.13 -7.65
CA LEU A 236 -14.60 0.85 -6.58
C LEU A 236 -13.46 1.71 -7.13
N VAL A 237 -12.61 1.15 -7.99
CA VAL A 237 -11.49 1.92 -8.60
C VAL A 237 -12.00 3.00 -9.55
N LYS A 238 -13.12 2.77 -10.23
CA LYS A 238 -13.84 3.82 -10.96
C LYS A 238 -14.24 4.96 -10.01
N TYR A 239 -14.90 4.64 -8.90
CA TYR A 239 -15.32 5.63 -7.90
C TYR A 239 -14.15 6.44 -7.35
N ILE A 240 -13.04 5.77 -7.02
CA ILE A 240 -11.79 6.41 -6.59
C ILE A 240 -11.32 7.44 -7.63
N SER A 241 -11.27 7.03 -8.90
CA SER A 241 -10.83 7.88 -10.01
C SER A 241 -11.75 9.09 -10.20
N ASP A 242 -13.06 8.85 -10.33
CA ASP A 242 -14.07 9.91 -10.49
C ASP A 242 -14.03 10.90 -9.33
N LYS A 243 -13.87 10.40 -8.10
CA LYS A 243 -13.79 11.26 -6.92
C LYS A 243 -12.53 12.11 -6.96
N LEU A 244 -11.37 11.54 -7.25
CA LEU A 244 -10.12 12.31 -7.33
C LEU A 244 -10.14 13.37 -8.43
N GLU A 245 -10.79 13.12 -9.57
CA GLU A 245 -11.01 14.14 -10.60
C GLU A 245 -11.73 15.39 -10.05
N ASN A 246 -12.66 15.20 -9.11
CA ASN A 246 -13.36 16.29 -8.42
C ASN A 246 -12.51 16.98 -7.34
N TYR A 247 -11.40 16.38 -6.88
CA TYR A 247 -10.44 16.96 -5.92
C TYR A 247 -9.11 17.32 -6.62
N SER A 248 -9.16 18.31 -7.51
CA SER A 248 -8.04 18.66 -8.41
C SER A 248 -6.69 18.92 -7.72
N ASN A 249 -6.68 19.39 -6.47
CA ASN A 249 -5.44 19.57 -5.70
C ASN A 249 -4.90 18.25 -5.13
N LEU A 250 -5.78 17.37 -4.62
CA LEU A 250 -5.39 16.08 -4.07
C LEU A 250 -4.91 15.15 -5.19
N SER A 251 -5.65 15.09 -6.31
CA SER A 251 -5.32 14.25 -7.45
C SER A 251 -3.92 14.51 -8.02
N LYS A 252 -3.46 15.77 -8.01
CA LYS A 252 -2.11 16.14 -8.48
C LYS A 252 -0.97 15.71 -7.55
N GLN A 253 -1.27 15.38 -6.29
CA GLN A 253 -0.27 15.15 -5.25
C GLN A 253 -0.31 13.73 -4.67
N LEU A 254 -1.46 13.07 -4.73
CA LEU A 254 -1.68 11.75 -4.17
C LEU A 254 -1.06 10.68 -5.06
N ASN A 255 -0.12 9.94 -4.49
CA ASN A 255 0.38 8.71 -5.09
C ASN A 255 -0.50 7.56 -4.62
N ILE A 256 -0.88 6.67 -5.53
CA ILE A 256 -1.66 5.47 -5.22
C ILE A 256 -0.86 4.26 -5.67
N ILE A 257 -0.65 3.32 -4.75
CA ILE A 257 -0.14 1.98 -5.05
C ILE A 257 -1.30 1.02 -4.85
N LEU A 258 -1.74 0.37 -5.92
CA LEU A 258 -2.67 -0.75 -5.87
C LEU A 258 -1.86 -2.05 -5.99
N THR A 259 -2.00 -2.94 -5.02
CA THR A 259 -1.22 -4.18 -4.96
C THR A 259 -2.05 -5.35 -4.44
N ALA A 260 -1.41 -6.51 -4.36
CA ALA A 260 -1.91 -7.73 -3.77
C ALA A 260 -0.76 -8.44 -3.06
N ASP A 261 -1.11 -9.25 -2.09
CA ASP A 261 -0.20 -10.01 -1.24
C ASP A 261 0.15 -11.38 -1.81
N HIS A 262 -0.79 -12.03 -2.51
CA HIS A 262 -0.59 -13.26 -3.25
C HIS A 262 -1.58 -13.40 -4.42
N GLY A 263 -1.43 -14.49 -5.18
CA GLY A 263 -2.47 -14.94 -6.10
C GLY A 263 -3.32 -16.03 -5.47
N HIS A 264 -4.12 -16.69 -6.30
CA HIS A 264 -4.90 -17.86 -5.89
C HIS A 264 -4.75 -19.01 -6.87
N ALA A 265 -5.03 -20.23 -6.45
CA ALA A 265 -5.01 -21.43 -7.29
C ALA A 265 -6.26 -22.28 -7.03
N GLU A 266 -6.77 -22.91 -8.09
CA GLU A 266 -7.86 -23.86 -7.95
C GLU A 266 -7.33 -25.14 -7.27
N VAL A 267 -7.99 -25.57 -6.20
CA VAL A 267 -7.72 -26.84 -5.52
C VAL A 267 -8.86 -27.79 -5.88
N TYR A 268 -8.52 -28.97 -6.37
CA TYR A 268 -9.46 -30.02 -6.78
C TYR A 268 -9.66 -31.06 -5.69
#